data_AF-A0A9X0CKY0-F1
#
_entry.id   AF-A0A9X0CKY0-F1
#
_cell.length_a   1.000
_cell.length_b   1.000
_cell.length_c   1.000
_cell.angle_alpha   90.00
_cell.angle_beta   90.00
_cell.angle_gamma   90.00
#
_symmetry.space_group_name_H-M   'P 1'
#
loop_
_entity.id
_entity.type
_entity.pdbx_description
1 polymer ?
#
loop_
_entity_poly.entity_id
_entity_poly.type
_entity_poly.pdbx_seq_one_letter_code
_entity_poly.pdbx_strand_id
1 'polypeptide(L)'
;MGDRRAQATAYSGLGNAYHALGDLDAARSAFQQCLDLGKEIGDRMLLASVEVNLGLVCSSQKDYKTSLIYYQSSLRHAKKTGNKLTVCKALSNKGICLGQLRDFNGAIASFENCIKEWEDIRENLGNEDNLKISIADLHTADYKLLASTLLLAGNQVEAAMLAADRGRAMALKDLLHHKFEVKGEYAKIKQQSAEIPSRVSNFLDKLRVDPTLTTLFYSVIDESVFTWVLSGSHLNVTEWPDNGEDFWSIMALVDITLAEIRNDILQQGAGSAAEDRLLLASETDSSFEDIFDVQRSKSSNQSEHATGAEKPSFQAIREAALRSLPLKPIDIGNPACSLRRLYNILIKPVERHIQGKKLLIIPETFLYSLPFSALVDDNSVFLSQKYSIQICTSLETLAIISERPKREPVGGAPVGGALVIGNPLVGRVCRGGKEISPCELPGAQKEAEKVASYLHTTALTQHQATKSRVVSHLVKASVIHIAAHGDPSRGEIFLAPNPDLTRNMSVCEALQQSMILMRGNKELKSISKWAPFYAIGEDVKLTDEDIKQIKEKAFTF
;
A
#
# COMPACT_ATOMS: atom_id res chain seq x y z
N MET A 1 9.60 27.42 39.26
CA MET A 1 8.18 27.01 39.39
C MET A 1 7.33 28.21 38.94
N GLY A 2 6.55 28.10 37.88
CA GLY A 2 5.78 29.23 37.34
C GLY A 2 5.57 29.26 35.83
N ASP A 3 6.15 28.32 35.06
CA ASP A 3 5.88 28.21 33.63
C ASP A 3 4.48 27.61 33.40
N ARG A 4 3.50 28.49 33.24
CA ARG A 4 2.09 28.13 32.98
C ARG A 4 1.91 27.36 31.68
N ARG A 5 2.78 27.60 30.68
CA ARG A 5 2.73 26.86 29.41
C ARG A 5 3.19 25.43 29.63
N ALA A 6 4.30 25.22 30.33
CA ALA A 6 4.77 23.88 30.68
C ALA A 6 3.75 23.11 31.54
N GLN A 7 3.08 23.79 32.49
CA GLN A 7 2.01 23.18 33.28
C GLN A 7 0.83 22.75 32.40
N ALA A 8 0.39 23.59 31.47
CA ALA A 8 -0.71 23.26 30.58
C ALA A 8 -0.35 22.09 29.65
N THR A 9 0.87 22.04 29.11
CA THR A 9 1.36 20.88 28.35
C THR A 9 1.41 19.62 29.20
N ALA A 10 1.82 19.71 30.47
CA ALA A 10 1.82 18.56 31.38
C ALA A 10 0.39 18.04 31.64
N TYR A 11 -0.58 18.93 31.84
CA TYR A 11 -1.99 18.54 31.98
C TYR A 11 -2.58 17.93 30.69
N SER A 12 -2.18 18.42 29.52
CA SER A 12 -2.54 17.79 28.24
C SER A 12 -1.96 16.38 28.13
N GLY A 13 -0.70 16.19 28.51
CA GLY A 13 -0.07 14.86 28.56
C GLY A 13 -0.77 13.92 29.54
N LEU A 14 -1.11 14.42 30.74
CA LEU A 14 -1.84 13.66 31.75
C LEU A 14 -3.24 13.26 31.27
N GLY A 15 -3.94 14.17 30.60
CA GLY A 15 -5.25 13.88 30.00
C GLY A 15 -5.17 12.78 28.94
N ASN A 16 -4.14 12.81 28.08
CA ASN A 16 -3.91 11.75 27.09
C ASN A 16 -3.63 10.40 27.78
N ALA A 17 -2.81 10.40 28.84
CA ALA A 17 -2.51 9.19 29.60
C ALA A 17 -3.77 8.59 30.24
N TYR A 18 -4.60 9.41 30.91
CA TYR A 18 -5.86 8.93 31.49
C TYR A 18 -6.85 8.45 30.42
N HIS A 19 -6.93 9.14 29.28
CA HIS A 19 -7.77 8.71 28.17
C HIS A 19 -7.33 7.33 27.63
N ALA A 20 -6.03 7.11 27.49
CA ALA A 20 -5.49 5.81 27.07
C ALA A 20 -5.76 4.70 28.11
N LEU A 21 -5.78 5.04 29.39
CA LEU A 21 -6.17 4.13 30.49
C LEU A 21 -7.69 3.90 30.59
N GLY A 22 -8.50 4.62 29.82
CA GLY A 22 -9.97 4.55 29.88
C GLY A 22 -10.60 5.32 31.03
N ASP A 23 -9.82 6.05 31.85
CA ASP A 23 -10.35 6.93 32.89
C ASP A 23 -10.80 8.27 32.27
N LEU A 24 -12.01 8.25 31.71
CA LEU A 24 -12.57 9.37 30.97
C LEU A 24 -12.82 10.60 31.86
N ASP A 25 -13.11 10.41 33.15
CA ASP A 25 -13.37 11.51 34.07
C ASP A 25 -12.07 12.21 34.50
N ALA A 26 -11.02 11.44 34.82
CA ALA A 26 -9.70 12.01 35.08
C ALA A 26 -9.11 12.68 33.84
N ALA A 27 -9.30 12.09 32.66
CA ALA A 27 -8.90 12.68 31.38
C ALA A 27 -9.59 14.03 31.16
N ARG A 28 -10.91 14.09 31.35
CA ARG A 28 -11.69 15.32 31.23
C ARG A 28 -11.21 16.39 32.20
N SER A 29 -10.97 16.03 33.46
CA SER A 29 -10.48 16.95 34.49
C SER A 29 -9.11 17.54 34.11
N ALA A 30 -8.17 16.69 33.70
CA ALA A 30 -6.84 17.13 33.28
C ALA A 30 -6.90 18.04 32.04
N PHE A 31 -7.67 17.67 31.01
CA PHE A 31 -7.85 18.51 29.83
C PHE A 31 -8.56 19.83 30.16
N GLN A 32 -9.51 19.85 31.09
CA GLN A 32 -10.17 21.08 31.52
C GLN A 32 -9.17 22.04 32.19
N GLN A 33 -8.26 21.53 33.04
CA GLN A 33 -7.18 22.35 33.62
C GLN A 33 -6.24 22.89 32.54
N CYS A 34 -5.88 22.07 31.54
CA CYS A 34 -5.11 22.53 30.38
C CYS A 34 -5.86 23.62 29.59
N LEU A 35 -7.18 23.47 29.40
CA LEU A 35 -8.01 24.44 28.69
C LEU A 35 -8.03 25.79 29.43
N ASP A 36 -8.18 25.78 30.74
CA ASP A 36 -8.28 27.01 31.54
C ASP A 36 -6.93 27.74 31.62
N LEU A 37 -5.82 27.01 31.78
CA LEU A 37 -4.48 27.58 31.64
C LEU A 37 -4.24 28.12 30.22
N GLY A 38 -4.69 27.41 29.18
CA GLY A 38 -4.61 27.84 27.79
C GLY A 38 -5.33 29.17 27.52
N LYS A 39 -6.49 29.38 28.15
CA LYS A 39 -7.23 30.64 28.10
C LYS A 39 -6.46 31.76 28.81
N GLU A 40 -5.90 31.47 29.98
CA GLU A 40 -5.14 32.44 30.78
C GLU A 40 -3.90 32.95 30.03
N ILE A 41 -3.17 32.07 29.35
CA ILE A 41 -1.98 32.44 28.58
C ILE A 41 -2.30 32.94 27.17
N GLY A 42 -3.55 32.79 26.70
CA GLY A 42 -3.97 33.18 25.35
C GLY A 42 -3.40 32.33 24.21
N ASP A 43 -2.92 31.12 24.50
CA ASP A 43 -2.32 30.22 23.50
C ASP A 43 -3.41 29.50 22.68
N ARG A 44 -3.76 30.10 21.54
CA ARG A 44 -4.79 29.57 20.63
C ARG A 44 -4.44 28.21 20.03
N MET A 45 -3.16 27.89 19.87
CA MET A 45 -2.76 26.57 19.36
C MET A 45 -3.02 25.50 20.41
N LEU A 46 -2.67 25.78 21.67
CA LEU A 46 -2.95 24.89 22.78
C LEU A 46 -4.45 24.71 22.99
N LEU A 47 -5.24 25.79 22.93
CA LEU A 47 -6.70 25.76 23.01
C LEU A 47 -7.30 24.85 21.93
N ALA A 48 -6.88 25.01 20.68
CA ALA A 48 -7.37 24.17 19.59
C ALA A 48 -7.09 22.68 19.86
N SER A 49 -5.87 22.34 20.31
CA SER A 49 -5.47 20.95 20.56
C SER A 49 -6.26 20.32 21.72
N VAL A 50 -6.40 21.03 22.85
CA VAL A 50 -7.09 20.49 24.02
C VAL A 50 -8.60 20.38 23.79
N GLU A 51 -9.19 21.28 22.99
CA GLU A 51 -10.59 21.19 22.58
C GLU A 51 -10.85 19.95 21.72
N VAL A 52 -9.94 19.55 20.82
CA VAL A 52 -10.08 18.25 20.12
C VAL A 52 -10.10 17.10 21.13
N ASN A 53 -9.19 17.11 22.10
CA ASN A 53 -9.08 16.03 23.08
C ASN A 53 -10.31 15.96 24.02
N LEU A 54 -10.84 17.11 24.45
CA LEU A 54 -12.11 17.15 25.19
C LEU A 54 -13.27 16.63 24.34
N GLY A 55 -13.30 16.98 23.05
CA GLY A 55 -14.26 16.42 22.10
C GLY A 55 -14.16 14.90 22.00
N LEU A 56 -12.94 14.35 21.97
CA LEU A 56 -12.70 12.90 21.94
C LEU A 56 -13.22 12.23 23.21
N VAL A 57 -12.91 12.77 24.40
CA VAL A 57 -13.43 12.24 25.67
C VAL A 57 -14.97 12.23 25.68
N CYS A 58 -15.62 13.32 25.26
CA CYS A 58 -17.08 13.36 25.15
C CYS A 58 -17.62 12.33 24.15
N SER A 59 -16.94 12.11 23.02
CA SER A 59 -17.32 11.11 22.03
C SER A 59 -17.21 9.68 22.60
N SER A 60 -16.13 9.39 23.34
CA SER A 60 -15.95 8.11 24.06
C SER A 60 -17.06 7.89 25.10
N GLN A 61 -17.60 8.95 25.69
CA GLN A 61 -18.77 8.94 26.58
C GLN A 61 -20.12 8.89 25.82
N LYS A 62 -20.12 8.82 24.48
CA LYS A 62 -21.29 8.88 23.59
C LYS A 62 -22.06 10.21 23.67
N ASP A 63 -21.48 11.25 24.25
CA ASP A 63 -22.02 12.62 24.21
C ASP A 63 -21.54 13.34 22.93
N TYR A 64 -22.08 12.88 21.81
CA TYR A 64 -21.71 13.40 20.49
C TYR A 64 -22.09 14.87 20.31
N LYS A 65 -23.15 15.35 20.98
CA LYS A 65 -23.58 16.75 20.87
C LYS A 65 -22.55 17.70 21.50
N THR A 66 -22.08 17.39 22.70
CA THR A 66 -21.03 18.18 23.35
C THR A 66 -19.70 18.05 22.60
N SER A 67 -19.39 16.85 22.10
CA SER A 67 -18.21 16.62 21.26
C SER A 67 -18.17 17.54 20.03
N LEU A 68 -19.30 17.70 19.32
CA LEU A 68 -19.41 18.61 18.17
C LEU A 68 -19.15 20.07 18.54
N ILE A 69 -19.58 20.53 19.72
CA ILE A 69 -19.32 21.90 20.19
C ILE A 69 -17.81 22.12 20.35
N TYR A 70 -17.11 21.17 20.98
CA TYR A 70 -15.67 21.23 21.15
C TYR A 70 -14.91 21.21 19.82
N TYR A 71 -15.28 20.33 18.88
CA TYR A 71 -14.64 20.32 17.56
C TYR A 71 -14.89 21.61 16.78
N GLN A 72 -16.08 22.21 16.88
CA GLN A 72 -16.36 23.51 16.26
C GLN A 72 -15.52 24.64 16.87
N SER A 73 -15.31 24.64 18.19
CA SER A 73 -14.42 25.59 18.87
C SER A 73 -12.98 25.40 18.42
N SER A 74 -12.51 24.14 18.39
CA SER A 74 -11.16 23.79 17.95
C SER A 74 -10.89 24.25 16.52
N LEU A 75 -11.83 23.99 15.59
CA LEU A 75 -11.73 24.43 14.19
C LEU A 75 -11.58 25.95 14.09
N ARG A 76 -12.29 26.72 14.91
CA ARG A 76 -12.21 28.18 14.93
C ARG A 76 -10.82 28.65 15.38
N HIS A 77 -10.25 28.03 16.40
CA HIS A 77 -8.90 28.36 16.88
C HIS A 77 -7.81 27.90 15.91
N ALA A 78 -7.87 26.64 15.46
CA ALA A 78 -6.90 26.04 14.55
C ALA A 78 -6.78 26.81 13.23
N LYS A 79 -7.92 27.15 12.59
CA LYS A 79 -7.94 27.95 11.35
C LYS A 79 -7.33 29.34 11.51
N LYS A 80 -7.57 30.01 12.65
CA LYS A 80 -6.95 31.32 12.94
C LYS A 80 -5.43 31.24 13.11
N THR A 81 -4.92 30.10 13.56
CA THR A 81 -3.48 29.87 13.75
C THR A 81 -2.78 29.22 12.55
N GLY A 82 -3.53 28.82 11.51
CA GLY A 82 -2.99 28.06 10.38
C GLY A 82 -2.58 26.62 10.73
N ASN A 83 -3.04 26.07 11.85
CA ASN A 83 -2.70 24.71 12.29
C ASN A 83 -3.56 23.67 11.55
N LYS A 84 -3.19 23.37 10.30
CA LYS A 84 -3.94 22.47 9.41
C LYS A 84 -4.09 21.05 9.97
N LEU A 85 -3.08 20.52 10.65
CA LEU A 85 -3.16 19.18 11.28
C LEU A 85 -4.29 19.11 12.33
N THR A 86 -4.46 20.16 13.12
CA THR A 86 -5.56 20.21 14.10
C THR A 86 -6.91 20.41 13.43
N VAL A 87 -6.95 21.14 12.31
CA VAL A 87 -8.16 21.25 11.46
C VAL A 87 -8.57 19.87 10.95
N CYS A 88 -7.65 19.09 10.39
CA CYS A 88 -7.92 17.73 9.91
C CYS A 88 -8.46 16.84 11.05
N LYS A 89 -7.77 16.80 12.19
CA LYS A 89 -8.21 16.00 13.36
C LYS A 89 -9.62 16.38 13.81
N ALA A 90 -9.91 17.67 13.94
CA ALA A 90 -11.23 18.13 14.35
C ALA A 90 -12.32 17.84 13.31
N LEU A 91 -12.02 17.95 12.01
CA LEU A 91 -12.96 17.62 10.92
C LEU A 91 -13.26 16.13 10.85
N SER A 92 -12.23 15.29 10.94
CA SER A 92 -12.36 13.82 10.94
C SER A 92 -13.24 13.35 12.10
N ASN A 93 -12.91 13.77 13.32
CA ASN A 93 -13.68 13.39 14.51
C ASN A 93 -15.10 13.96 14.51
N LYS A 94 -15.28 15.17 13.97
CA LYS A 94 -16.61 15.75 13.74
C LYS A 94 -17.41 14.89 12.77
N GLY A 95 -16.81 14.43 11.67
CA GLY A 95 -17.44 13.54 10.69
C GLY A 95 -17.91 12.23 11.33
N ILE A 96 -17.06 11.62 12.16
CA ILE A 96 -17.40 10.40 12.92
C ILE A 96 -18.62 10.65 13.84
N CYS A 97 -18.63 11.75 14.61
CA CYS A 97 -19.74 12.07 15.51
C CYS A 97 -21.06 12.33 14.77
N LEU A 98 -20.99 12.99 13.61
CA LEU A 98 -22.18 13.22 12.77
C LEU A 98 -22.72 11.90 12.20
N GLY A 99 -21.84 10.99 11.80
CA GLY A 99 -22.22 9.64 11.38
C GLY A 99 -22.94 8.86 12.49
N GLN A 100 -22.45 8.94 13.74
CA GLN A 100 -23.10 8.33 14.90
C GLN A 100 -24.48 8.94 15.19
N LEU A 101 -24.66 10.23 14.91
CA LEU A 101 -25.95 10.93 14.99
C LEU A 101 -26.85 10.72 13.77
N ARG A 102 -26.42 9.89 12.79
CA ARG A 102 -27.10 9.65 11.50
C ARG A 102 -27.24 10.91 10.62
N ASP A 103 -26.46 11.96 10.88
CA ASP A 103 -26.31 13.10 9.97
C ASP A 103 -25.23 12.80 8.92
N PHE A 104 -25.58 11.93 7.96
CA PHE A 104 -24.64 11.48 6.94
C PHE A 104 -24.17 12.61 6.02
N ASN A 105 -25.04 13.58 5.70
CA ASN A 105 -24.67 14.72 4.86
C ASN A 105 -23.65 15.62 5.56
N GLY A 106 -23.86 15.89 6.86
CA GLY A 106 -22.89 16.62 7.68
C GLY A 106 -21.57 15.87 7.83
N ALA A 107 -21.62 14.54 7.97
CA ALA A 107 -20.44 13.69 8.05
C ALA A 107 -19.62 13.71 6.75
N ILE A 108 -20.27 13.49 5.60
CA ILE A 108 -19.66 13.58 4.25
C ILE A 108 -18.98 14.93 4.08
N ALA A 109 -19.69 16.03 4.34
CA ALA A 109 -19.12 17.38 4.21
C ALA A 109 -17.92 17.59 5.15
N SER A 110 -17.91 16.98 6.33
CA SER A 110 -16.79 17.07 7.26
C SER A 110 -15.56 16.31 6.75
N PHE A 111 -15.74 15.09 6.25
CA PHE A 111 -14.65 14.29 5.66
C PHE A 111 -14.11 14.89 4.36
N GLU A 112 -14.97 15.40 3.47
CA GLU A 112 -14.53 16.09 2.26
C GLU A 112 -13.68 17.33 2.56
N ASN A 113 -14.07 18.11 3.57
CA ASN A 113 -13.27 19.24 4.02
C ASN A 113 -11.95 18.80 4.66
N CYS A 114 -11.94 17.67 5.38
CA CYS A 114 -10.71 17.10 5.95
C CYS A 114 -9.72 16.70 4.84
N ILE A 115 -10.24 15.99 3.83
CA ILE A 115 -9.49 15.55 2.66
C ILE A 115 -8.87 16.74 1.91
N LYS A 116 -9.63 17.83 1.72
CA LYS A 116 -9.09 19.06 1.09
C LYS A 116 -7.91 19.64 1.85
N GLU A 117 -7.98 19.68 3.18
CA GLU A 117 -6.88 20.18 4.02
C GLU A 117 -5.66 19.25 3.97
N TRP A 118 -5.88 17.92 3.92
CA TRP A 118 -4.81 16.95 3.73
C TRP A 118 -4.13 17.05 2.37
N GLU A 119 -4.89 17.26 1.32
CA GLU A 119 -4.37 17.48 -0.03
C GLU A 119 -3.55 18.76 -0.11
N ASP A 120 -4.00 19.84 0.52
CA ASP A 120 -3.23 21.08 0.64
C ASP A 120 -1.94 20.87 1.46
N ILE A 121 -1.97 20.16 2.60
CA ILE A 121 -0.74 19.76 3.32
C ILE A 121 0.20 18.99 2.40
N ARG A 122 -0.32 18.02 1.65
CA ARG A 122 0.45 17.16 0.75
C ARG A 122 1.09 17.95 -0.39
N GLU A 123 0.37 18.89 -1.00
CA GLU A 123 0.89 19.77 -2.04
C GLU A 123 2.03 20.65 -1.52
N ASN A 124 1.91 21.17 -0.30
CA ASN A 124 2.95 21.99 0.34
C ASN A 124 4.25 21.21 0.66
N LEU A 125 4.22 19.87 0.65
CA LEU A 125 5.44 19.04 0.80
C LEU A 125 6.27 18.95 -0.49
N GLY A 126 5.82 19.51 -1.61
CA GLY A 126 6.61 19.59 -2.84
C GLY A 126 7.02 18.21 -3.37
N ASN A 127 8.33 17.96 -3.52
CA ASN A 127 8.88 16.69 -4.03
C ASN A 127 9.41 15.76 -2.94
N GLU A 128 9.08 16.01 -1.66
CA GLU A 128 9.51 15.13 -0.55
C GLU A 128 8.60 13.89 -0.45
N ASP A 129 8.78 12.95 -1.39
CA ASP A 129 7.98 11.73 -1.50
C ASP A 129 7.96 10.92 -0.20
N ASN A 130 9.10 10.83 0.51
CA ASN A 130 9.18 10.13 1.79
C ASN A 130 8.24 10.73 2.85
N LEU A 131 8.12 12.06 2.90
CA LEU A 131 7.22 12.73 3.83
C LEU A 131 5.76 12.54 3.40
N LYS A 132 5.47 12.63 2.10
CA LYS A 132 4.13 12.37 1.55
C LYS A 132 3.63 10.95 1.79
N ILE A 133 4.54 9.98 1.76
CA ILE A 133 4.27 8.57 2.11
C ILE A 133 4.06 8.45 3.62
N SER A 134 4.92 9.07 4.44
CA SER A 134 4.80 9.02 5.90
C SER A 134 3.50 9.63 6.44
N ILE A 135 2.91 10.62 5.76
CA ILE A 135 1.61 11.19 6.15
C ILE A 135 0.42 10.49 5.46
N ALA A 136 0.67 9.51 4.57
CA ALA A 136 -0.38 8.84 3.82
C ALA A 136 -1.39 8.15 4.74
N ASP A 137 -0.89 7.40 5.72
CA ASP A 137 -1.73 6.66 6.65
C ASP A 137 -2.69 7.56 7.44
N LEU A 138 -2.27 8.79 7.76
CA LEU A 138 -3.09 9.77 8.48
C LEU A 138 -4.31 10.23 7.69
N HIS A 139 -4.21 10.32 6.36
CA HIS A 139 -5.31 10.80 5.53
C HIS A 139 -6.04 9.68 4.79
N THR A 140 -5.41 8.54 4.47
CA THR A 140 -6.09 7.38 3.87
C THR A 140 -7.27 6.90 4.72
N ALA A 141 -7.17 7.01 6.05
CA ALA A 141 -8.29 6.74 6.96
C ALA A 141 -9.52 7.62 6.68
N ASP A 142 -9.33 8.92 6.40
CA ASP A 142 -10.43 9.85 6.11
C ASP A 142 -11.14 9.54 4.78
N TYR A 143 -10.41 9.07 3.77
CA TYR A 143 -11.02 8.58 2.52
C TYR A 143 -11.88 7.33 2.75
N LYS A 144 -11.44 6.42 3.61
CA LYS A 144 -12.21 5.22 3.98
C LYS A 144 -13.44 5.57 4.81
N LEU A 145 -13.31 6.52 5.75
CA LEU A 145 -14.44 7.03 6.52
C LEU A 145 -15.47 7.72 5.61
N LEU A 146 -15.01 8.51 4.64
CA LEU A 146 -15.88 9.08 3.60
C LEU A 146 -16.60 7.96 2.81
N ALA A 147 -15.86 6.97 2.29
CA ALA A 147 -16.43 5.86 1.54
C ALA A 147 -17.48 5.08 2.36
N SER A 148 -17.20 4.76 3.62
CA SER A 148 -18.15 4.10 4.52
C SER A 148 -19.43 4.92 4.74
N THR A 149 -19.28 6.23 4.94
CA THR A 149 -20.41 7.15 5.18
C THR A 149 -21.28 7.27 3.93
N LEU A 150 -20.67 7.30 2.74
CA LEU A 150 -21.36 7.32 1.45
C LEU A 150 -22.17 6.04 1.20
N LEU A 151 -21.64 4.87 1.59
CA LEU A 151 -22.37 3.60 1.55
C LEU A 151 -23.56 3.62 2.53
N LEU A 152 -23.35 4.07 3.77
CA LEU A 152 -24.40 4.17 4.79
C LEU A 152 -25.50 5.17 4.45
N ALA A 153 -25.19 6.24 3.70
CA ALA A 153 -26.17 7.20 3.21
C ALA A 153 -27.13 6.61 2.14
N GLY A 154 -26.82 5.43 1.58
CA GLY A 154 -27.77 4.60 0.85
C GLY A 154 -28.01 4.93 -0.63
N ASN A 155 -27.22 5.82 -1.27
CA ASN A 155 -27.41 6.14 -2.69
C ASN A 155 -26.15 6.67 -3.41
N GLN A 156 -24.95 6.38 -2.90
CA GLN A 156 -23.70 6.93 -3.42
C GLN A 156 -22.58 5.87 -3.58
N VAL A 157 -22.95 4.70 -4.14
CA VAL A 157 -22.03 3.54 -4.30
C VAL A 157 -20.80 3.88 -5.15
N GLU A 158 -20.99 4.61 -6.26
CA GLU A 158 -19.90 5.03 -7.12
C GLU A 158 -18.99 6.05 -6.44
N ALA A 159 -19.57 7.05 -5.79
CA ALA A 159 -18.80 8.04 -5.04
C ALA A 159 -17.99 7.38 -3.91
N ALA A 160 -18.54 6.36 -3.24
CA ALA A 160 -17.82 5.59 -2.23
C ALA A 160 -16.60 4.85 -2.82
N MET A 161 -16.78 4.19 -3.96
CA MET A 161 -15.69 3.52 -4.68
C MET A 161 -14.58 4.51 -5.08
N LEU A 162 -14.97 5.67 -5.62
CA LEU A 162 -14.05 6.73 -6.04
C LEU A 162 -13.31 7.36 -4.85
N ALA A 163 -13.98 7.57 -3.72
CA ALA A 163 -13.35 8.05 -2.49
C ALA A 163 -12.29 7.05 -2.00
N ALA A 164 -12.62 5.75 -1.98
CA ALA A 164 -11.68 4.69 -1.60
C ALA A 164 -10.47 4.60 -2.56
N ASP A 165 -10.66 4.75 -3.87
CA ASP A 165 -9.56 4.73 -4.85
C ASP A 165 -8.62 5.93 -4.68
N ARG A 166 -9.19 7.12 -4.47
CA ARG A 166 -8.42 8.37 -4.34
C ARG A 166 -7.44 8.30 -3.18
N GLY A 167 -7.87 7.75 -2.03
CA GLY A 167 -7.03 7.62 -0.84
C GLY A 167 -5.75 6.80 -1.03
N ARG A 168 -5.77 5.77 -1.90
CA ARG A 168 -4.64 4.87 -2.14
C ARG A 168 -3.79 5.24 -3.36
N ALA A 169 -4.32 6.03 -4.28
CA ALA A 169 -3.65 6.35 -5.55
C ALA A 169 -2.63 7.49 -5.45
N MET A 170 -2.68 8.31 -4.40
CA MET A 170 -2.01 9.62 -4.39
C MET A 170 -0.50 9.57 -4.54
N ALA A 171 0.20 8.67 -3.84
CA ALA A 171 1.66 8.60 -3.95
C ALA A 171 2.10 8.23 -5.37
N LEU A 172 1.46 7.23 -5.98
CA LEU A 172 1.76 6.82 -7.34
C LEU A 172 1.34 7.87 -8.36
N LYS A 173 0.19 8.53 -8.16
CA LYS A 173 -0.27 9.67 -8.97
C LYS A 173 0.76 10.80 -8.99
N ASP A 174 1.27 11.21 -7.83
CA ASP A 174 2.28 12.26 -7.71
C ASP A 174 3.56 11.88 -8.45
N LEU A 175 4.03 10.65 -8.26
CA LEU A 175 5.21 10.11 -8.94
C LEU A 175 5.04 10.06 -10.45
N LEU A 176 3.87 9.64 -10.93
CA LEU A 176 3.55 9.64 -12.35
C LEU A 176 3.57 11.08 -12.88
N HIS A 177 2.86 12.01 -12.24
CA HIS A 177 2.87 13.42 -12.65
C HIS A 177 4.28 14.00 -12.69
N HIS A 178 5.08 13.82 -11.64
CA HIS A 178 6.46 14.30 -11.62
C HIS A 178 7.29 13.70 -12.76
N LYS A 179 7.24 12.37 -12.95
CA LYS A 179 7.98 11.67 -14.02
C LYS A 179 7.55 12.12 -15.42
N PHE A 180 6.29 12.49 -15.61
CA PHE A 180 5.76 12.98 -16.87
C PHE A 180 6.04 14.47 -17.10
N GLU A 181 5.97 15.30 -16.06
CA GLU A 181 6.32 16.72 -16.11
C GLU A 181 7.79 16.93 -16.45
N VAL A 182 8.70 16.13 -15.88
CA VAL A 182 10.15 16.16 -16.17
C VAL A 182 10.46 15.88 -17.65
N LYS A 183 9.59 15.15 -18.36
CA LYS A 183 9.76 14.87 -19.80
C LYS A 183 9.16 15.95 -20.71
N GLY A 184 8.60 17.04 -20.17
CA GLY A 184 8.09 18.18 -20.94
C GLY A 184 6.83 17.89 -21.78
N GLU A 185 6.36 16.64 -21.85
CA GLU A 185 5.21 16.24 -22.67
C GLU A 185 3.84 16.65 -22.04
N TYR A 186 3.81 17.14 -20.78
CA TYR A 186 2.58 17.25 -19.98
C TYR A 186 2.26 18.63 -19.35
N ALA A 187 3.02 19.69 -19.64
CA ALA A 187 2.80 21.03 -19.06
C ALA A 187 1.40 21.62 -19.36
N LYS A 188 0.70 21.14 -20.40
CA LYS A 188 -0.67 21.55 -20.75
C LYS A 188 -1.76 20.91 -19.89
N ILE A 189 -1.52 19.75 -19.29
CA ILE A 189 -2.52 19.00 -18.51
C ILE A 189 -2.61 19.53 -17.07
N LYS A 190 -1.54 20.10 -16.52
CA LYS A 190 -1.55 20.78 -15.22
C LYS A 190 -2.47 22.00 -15.20
N GLN A 191 -2.70 22.66 -16.34
CA GLN A 191 -3.64 23.79 -16.45
C GLN A 191 -5.13 23.36 -16.44
N GLN A 192 -5.43 22.07 -16.61
CA GLN A 192 -6.77 21.50 -16.49
C GLN A 192 -6.99 20.77 -15.14
N SER A 193 -6.06 20.90 -14.19
CA SER A 193 -6.10 20.25 -12.87
C SER A 193 -7.24 20.72 -11.94
N ALA A 194 -8.05 21.68 -12.36
CA ALA A 194 -9.25 22.11 -11.66
C ALA A 194 -10.42 21.10 -11.74
N GLU A 195 -10.31 20.02 -12.52
CA GLU A 195 -11.37 19.00 -12.66
C GLU A 195 -10.87 17.56 -12.42
N ILE A 196 -10.30 17.26 -11.25
CA ILE A 196 -9.89 15.89 -10.89
C ILE A 196 -11.07 14.89 -10.84
N PRO A 197 -12.29 15.26 -10.35
CA PRO A 197 -13.43 14.35 -10.36
C PRO A 197 -13.90 13.94 -11.76
N SER A 198 -13.66 14.75 -12.81
CA SER A 198 -14.12 14.44 -14.17
C SER A 198 -13.25 13.38 -14.85
N ARG A 199 -11.97 13.26 -14.48
CA ARG A 199 -11.02 12.35 -15.14
C ARG A 199 -11.32 10.87 -14.92
N VAL A 200 -11.44 10.45 -13.66
CA VAL A 200 -11.76 9.05 -13.34
C VAL A 200 -13.17 8.72 -13.79
N SER A 201 -14.11 9.65 -13.66
CA SER A 201 -15.47 9.48 -14.16
C SER A 201 -15.50 9.25 -15.67
N ASN A 202 -14.78 10.04 -16.46
CA ASN A 202 -14.63 9.83 -17.90
C ASN A 202 -13.97 8.47 -18.23
N PHE A 203 -13.02 8.04 -17.41
CA PHE A 203 -12.39 6.73 -17.57
C PHE A 203 -13.35 5.58 -17.22
N LEU A 204 -14.15 5.73 -16.16
CA LEU A 204 -15.22 4.79 -15.83
C LEU A 204 -16.19 4.65 -16.99
N ASP A 205 -16.61 5.74 -17.62
CA ASP A 205 -17.48 5.70 -18.79
C ASP A 205 -16.86 4.93 -19.96
N LYS A 206 -15.55 5.01 -20.17
CA LYS A 206 -14.85 4.15 -21.15
C LYS A 206 -14.91 2.68 -20.77
N LEU A 207 -14.76 2.33 -19.48
CA LEU A 207 -14.89 0.96 -19.00
C LEU A 207 -16.33 0.43 -19.19
N ARG A 208 -17.34 1.27 -18.97
CA ARG A 208 -18.76 0.93 -19.14
C ARG A 208 -19.13 0.60 -20.59
N VAL A 209 -18.40 1.15 -21.56
CA VAL A 209 -18.66 0.94 -22.99
C VAL A 209 -18.14 -0.40 -23.49
N ASP A 210 -17.16 -1.04 -22.84
CA ASP A 210 -16.67 -2.36 -23.25
C ASP A 210 -17.56 -3.48 -22.67
N PRO A 211 -18.45 -4.13 -23.47
CA PRO A 211 -19.35 -5.18 -22.98
C PRO A 211 -18.61 -6.48 -22.65
N THR A 212 -17.32 -6.59 -22.98
CA THR A 212 -16.50 -7.78 -22.72
C THR A 212 -15.72 -7.69 -21.41
N LEU A 213 -15.75 -6.54 -20.74
CA LEU A 213 -14.96 -6.22 -19.57
C LEU A 213 -15.84 -6.11 -18.32
N THR A 214 -15.45 -6.84 -17.28
CA THR A 214 -15.93 -6.60 -15.91
C THR A 214 -14.77 -6.08 -15.06
N THR A 215 -15.03 -5.05 -14.24
CA THR A 215 -14.05 -4.57 -13.24
C THR A 215 -14.48 -5.01 -11.85
N LEU A 216 -13.59 -5.72 -11.15
CA LEU A 216 -13.69 -6.05 -9.74
C LEU A 216 -12.80 -5.10 -8.95
N PHE A 217 -13.40 -4.30 -8.08
CA PHE A 217 -12.68 -3.38 -7.21
C PHE A 217 -12.85 -3.84 -5.78
N TYR A 218 -11.75 -4.13 -5.11
CA TYR A 218 -11.73 -4.49 -3.71
C TYR A 218 -11.31 -3.28 -2.87
N SER A 219 -11.97 -3.08 -1.73
CA SER A 219 -11.49 -2.17 -0.70
C SER A 219 -11.72 -2.71 0.69
N VAL A 220 -10.78 -2.44 1.59
CA VAL A 220 -10.88 -2.79 3.01
C VAL A 220 -11.30 -1.57 3.80
N ILE A 221 -12.51 -1.61 4.35
CA ILE A 221 -13.09 -0.54 5.16
C ILE A 221 -13.58 -1.16 6.46
N ASP A 222 -13.11 -0.64 7.60
CA ASP A 222 -13.52 -1.08 8.94
C ASP A 222 -13.48 -2.59 9.21
N GLU A 223 -12.42 -3.28 8.74
CA GLU A 223 -12.29 -4.75 8.88
C GLU A 223 -13.39 -5.52 8.11
N SER A 224 -13.98 -4.89 7.10
CA SER A 224 -14.79 -5.54 6.07
C SER A 224 -14.11 -5.39 4.71
N VAL A 225 -14.25 -6.40 3.85
CA VAL A 225 -13.82 -6.37 2.45
C VAL A 225 -15.03 -6.05 1.60
N PHE A 226 -15.03 -4.89 0.96
CA PHE A 226 -16.06 -4.50 0.00
C PHE A 226 -15.60 -4.83 -1.41
N THR A 227 -16.46 -5.48 -2.18
CA THR A 227 -16.24 -5.81 -3.59
C THR A 227 -17.27 -5.08 -4.45
N TRP A 228 -16.79 -4.13 -5.24
CA TRP A 228 -17.57 -3.49 -6.30
C TRP A 228 -17.40 -4.25 -7.61
N VAL A 229 -18.51 -4.47 -8.30
CA VAL A 229 -18.53 -5.05 -9.65
C VAL A 229 -19.12 -4.04 -10.60
N LEU A 230 -18.28 -3.54 -11.51
CA LEU A 230 -18.67 -2.70 -12.62
C LEU A 230 -18.75 -3.55 -13.89
N SER A 231 -19.95 -3.70 -14.44
CA SER A 231 -20.22 -4.41 -15.69
C SER A 231 -21.21 -3.62 -16.54
N GLY A 232 -20.72 -3.01 -17.62
CA GLY A 232 -21.50 -2.03 -18.37
C GLY A 232 -21.98 -0.90 -17.46
N SER A 233 -23.25 -0.54 -17.53
CA SER A 233 -23.86 0.48 -16.65
C SER A 233 -24.17 0.00 -15.23
N HIS A 234 -24.01 -1.29 -14.92
CA HIS A 234 -24.35 -1.84 -13.61
C HIS A 234 -23.15 -1.74 -12.67
N LEU A 235 -23.35 -1.10 -11.52
CA LEU A 235 -22.39 -1.05 -10.43
C LEU A 235 -23.04 -1.64 -9.18
N ASN A 236 -22.56 -2.80 -8.76
CA ASN A 236 -23.00 -3.47 -7.53
C ASN A 236 -21.88 -3.42 -6.50
N VAL A 237 -22.23 -3.34 -5.22
CA VAL A 237 -21.28 -3.50 -4.11
C VAL A 237 -21.76 -4.64 -3.22
N THR A 238 -20.82 -5.45 -2.77
CA THR A 238 -21.06 -6.54 -1.81
C THR A 238 -20.07 -6.37 -0.66
N GLU A 239 -20.56 -6.46 0.57
CA GLU A 239 -19.73 -6.46 1.77
C GLU A 239 -19.44 -7.91 2.17
N TRP A 240 -18.17 -8.18 2.46
CA TRP A 240 -17.68 -9.42 3.02
C TRP A 240 -17.09 -9.13 4.39
N PRO A 241 -17.24 -10.02 5.37
CA PRO A 241 -17.83 -11.37 5.28
C PRO A 241 -19.34 -11.43 5.62
N ASP A 242 -20.13 -12.12 4.79
CA ASP A 242 -21.58 -12.38 5.01
C ASP A 242 -21.85 -13.68 5.79
N ASN A 243 -20.82 -14.54 5.98
CA ASN A 243 -20.97 -15.94 6.41
C ASN A 243 -20.16 -16.35 7.67
N GLY A 244 -19.80 -15.41 8.54
CA GLY A 244 -19.17 -15.73 9.84
C GLY A 244 -17.66 -16.04 9.82
N GLU A 245 -16.98 -15.86 8.68
CA GLU A 245 -15.54 -15.61 8.70
C GLU A 245 -15.31 -14.15 9.11
N ASP A 246 -14.16 -13.79 9.67
CA ASP A 246 -13.80 -12.39 9.94
C ASP A 246 -12.68 -11.95 8.98
N PHE A 247 -12.43 -10.64 8.88
CA PHE A 247 -11.36 -10.09 8.03
C PHE A 247 -9.99 -10.70 8.29
N TRP A 248 -9.68 -10.96 9.56
CA TRP A 248 -8.44 -11.58 9.99
C TRP A 248 -8.31 -13.02 9.48
N SER A 249 -9.42 -13.77 9.40
CA SER A 249 -9.47 -15.11 8.83
C SER A 249 -9.20 -15.10 7.33
N ILE A 250 -9.76 -14.14 6.58
CA ILE A 250 -9.48 -14.01 5.14
C ILE A 250 -8.01 -13.67 4.91
N MET A 251 -7.46 -12.74 5.69
CA MET A 251 -6.05 -12.37 5.63
C MET A 251 -5.15 -13.57 5.93
N ALA A 252 -5.44 -14.31 7.01
CA ALA A 252 -4.70 -15.52 7.36
C ALA A 252 -4.82 -16.61 6.29
N LEU A 253 -5.97 -16.74 5.64
CA LEU A 253 -6.18 -17.70 4.55
C LEU A 253 -5.32 -17.36 3.32
N VAL A 254 -5.15 -16.07 3.00
CA VAL A 254 -4.22 -15.63 1.94
C VAL A 254 -2.79 -16.00 2.31
N ASP A 255 -2.35 -15.73 3.53
CA ASP A 255 -1.02 -16.12 4.03
C ASP A 255 -0.78 -17.63 3.96
N ILE A 256 -1.76 -18.43 4.41
CA ILE A 256 -1.71 -19.89 4.38
C ILE A 256 -1.60 -20.37 2.93
N THR A 257 -2.44 -19.83 2.03
CA THR A 257 -2.44 -20.21 0.61
C THR A 257 -1.07 -19.93 -0.03
N LEU A 258 -0.46 -18.79 0.29
CA LEU A 258 0.88 -18.45 -0.20
C LEU A 258 1.96 -19.39 0.37
N ALA A 259 1.82 -19.84 1.62
CA ALA A 259 2.70 -20.83 2.24
C ALA A 259 2.49 -22.25 1.67
N GLU A 260 1.27 -22.63 1.32
CA GLU A 260 0.97 -23.90 0.67
C GLU A 260 1.55 -23.94 -0.75
N ILE A 261 1.30 -22.90 -1.55
CA ILE A 261 1.89 -22.76 -2.89
C ILE A 261 3.42 -22.89 -2.81
N ARG A 262 4.04 -22.23 -1.82
CA ARG A 262 5.47 -22.32 -1.53
C ARG A 262 5.92 -23.76 -1.25
N ASN A 263 5.21 -24.48 -0.41
CA ASN A 263 5.60 -25.83 0.00
C ASN A 263 5.42 -26.84 -1.13
N ASP A 264 4.36 -26.72 -1.94
CA ASP A 264 4.13 -27.56 -3.11
C ASP A 264 5.25 -27.42 -4.15
N ILE A 265 5.69 -26.17 -4.39
CA ILE A 265 6.83 -25.85 -5.23
C ILE A 265 8.10 -26.56 -4.72
N LEU A 266 8.36 -26.50 -3.41
CA LEU A 266 9.54 -27.11 -2.81
C LEU A 266 9.49 -28.65 -2.82
N GLN A 267 8.31 -29.25 -2.66
CA GLN A 267 8.14 -30.71 -2.65
C GLN A 267 8.17 -31.34 -4.06
N GLN A 268 7.68 -30.65 -5.10
CA GLN A 268 7.76 -31.12 -6.49
C GLN A 268 9.16 -30.94 -7.13
N GLY A 269 10.08 -30.28 -6.42
CA GLY A 269 11.45 -29.96 -6.82
C GLY A 269 12.45 -31.13 -6.93
N ALA A 270 12.01 -32.40 -6.83
CA ALA A 270 12.88 -33.55 -7.13
C ALA A 270 12.73 -34.08 -8.58
N GLY A 271 11.82 -33.55 -9.41
CA GLY A 271 11.70 -34.10 -10.77
C GLY A 271 10.71 -33.49 -11.77
N SER A 272 9.86 -32.51 -11.41
CA SER A 272 8.92 -31.96 -12.40
C SER A 272 8.58 -30.49 -12.16
N ALA A 273 8.91 -29.66 -13.16
CA ALA A 273 8.22 -28.47 -13.66
C ALA A 273 7.38 -27.56 -12.70
N ALA A 274 7.69 -27.48 -11.42
CA ALA A 274 7.05 -26.54 -10.50
C ALA A 274 7.91 -25.28 -10.36
N GLU A 275 7.25 -24.13 -10.57
CA GLU A 275 7.82 -22.79 -10.61
C GLU A 275 8.24 -22.34 -9.22
N ASP A 276 9.54 -22.21 -8.97
CA ASP A 276 10.03 -21.57 -7.76
C ASP A 276 9.82 -20.05 -7.84
N ARG A 277 8.84 -19.54 -7.08
CA ARG A 277 8.49 -18.10 -6.99
C ARG A 277 8.77 -17.56 -5.60
N LEU A 278 9.88 -17.94 -4.96
CA LEU A 278 10.04 -17.61 -3.54
C LEU A 278 11.45 -17.45 -2.96
N LEU A 279 11.60 -16.45 -2.05
CA LEU A 279 12.31 -16.42 -0.73
C LEU A 279 12.72 -14.97 -0.36
N LEU A 280 12.59 -14.37 0.84
CA LEU A 280 12.40 -14.73 2.26
C LEU A 280 11.59 -13.60 2.94
N ALA A 281 10.46 -13.91 3.59
CA ALA A 281 9.79 -13.01 4.54
C ALA A 281 10.14 -13.46 5.95
N SER A 282 11.25 -12.94 6.48
CA SER A 282 11.55 -12.98 7.91
C SER A 282 12.12 -11.63 8.30
N GLU A 283 11.22 -10.67 8.52
CA GLU A 283 11.39 -9.49 9.37
C GLU A 283 10.10 -8.66 9.24
N THR A 284 9.15 -8.92 10.13
CA THR A 284 8.08 -7.98 10.42
C THR A 284 8.70 -6.87 11.27
N ASP A 285 8.99 -5.73 10.65
CA ASP A 285 9.47 -4.55 11.35
C ASP A 285 8.28 -3.97 12.14
N SER A 286 8.26 -4.22 13.45
CA SER A 286 7.21 -3.78 14.39
C SER A 286 7.36 -2.31 14.79
N SER A 287 8.12 -1.51 14.05
CA SER A 287 8.60 -0.20 14.50
C SER A 287 7.65 0.97 14.18
N PHE A 288 6.44 0.72 13.68
CA PHE A 288 5.49 1.79 13.31
C PHE A 288 4.13 1.72 14.02
N GLU A 289 3.88 0.71 14.86
CA GLU A 289 2.59 0.53 15.56
C GLU A 289 2.41 1.49 16.77
N ASP A 290 3.50 2.06 17.31
CA ASP A 290 3.45 2.77 18.60
C ASP A 290 3.04 4.25 18.54
N ILE A 291 2.72 4.82 17.37
CA ILE A 291 2.40 6.26 17.28
C ILE A 291 0.88 6.52 17.21
N PHE A 292 0.05 5.53 16.83
CA PHE A 292 -1.37 5.77 16.58
C PHE A 292 -2.28 4.69 17.15
N ASP A 293 -2.23 4.52 18.47
CA ASP A 293 -3.31 3.87 19.21
C ASP A 293 -4.52 4.84 19.35
N VAL A 294 -5.20 5.10 18.22
CA VAL A 294 -6.52 5.74 18.19
C VAL A 294 -7.53 4.64 17.91
N GLN A 295 -8.05 4.06 18.99
CA GLN A 295 -8.97 2.92 18.92
C GLN A 295 -10.26 3.25 18.16
N ARG A 296 -10.52 2.44 17.13
CA ARG A 296 -11.87 2.05 16.70
C ARG A 296 -12.69 1.66 17.92
N SER A 297 -13.81 2.35 18.14
CA SER A 297 -14.82 1.92 19.10
C SER A 297 -15.44 0.60 18.62
N LYS A 298 -15.12 -0.50 19.30
CA LYS A 298 -15.83 -1.78 19.16
C LYS A 298 -17.31 -1.56 19.50
N SER A 299 -18.17 -1.68 18.50
CA SER A 299 -19.59 -1.91 18.69
C SER A 299 -19.87 -3.41 18.69
N SER A 300 -19.82 -4.06 19.85
CA SER A 300 -20.66 -5.23 20.13
C SER A 300 -20.79 -5.41 21.65
N ASN A 301 -22.04 -5.57 22.08
CA ASN A 301 -22.41 -5.80 23.46
C ASN A 301 -21.80 -7.09 24.00
N GLN A 302 -21.10 -7.02 25.13
CA GLN A 302 -21.23 -7.97 26.23
C GLN A 302 -20.62 -7.36 27.49
N SER A 303 -21.44 -7.24 28.53
CA SER A 303 -21.02 -6.93 29.89
C SER A 303 -20.33 -8.16 30.49
N GLU A 304 -19.15 -7.97 31.08
CA GLU A 304 -18.87 -8.19 32.51
C GLU A 304 -17.35 -8.12 32.76
N HIS A 305 -17.00 -7.65 33.95
CA HIS A 305 -15.67 -7.36 34.46
C HIS A 305 -14.58 -8.40 34.11
N ALA A 306 -13.45 -7.95 33.57
CA ALA A 306 -12.13 -8.49 33.93
C ALA A 306 -10.98 -7.56 33.48
N THR A 307 -9.92 -7.62 34.27
CA THR A 307 -8.68 -6.86 34.34
C THR A 307 -7.88 -6.75 33.04
N GLY A 308 -7.05 -5.69 32.98
CA GLY A 308 -6.26 -5.28 31.83
C GLY A 308 -5.51 -6.39 31.10
N ALA A 309 -5.67 -6.38 29.77
CA ALA A 309 -4.85 -7.11 28.83
C ALA A 309 -4.30 -6.09 27.84
N GLU A 310 -2.97 -6.05 27.70
CA GLU A 310 -2.29 -5.36 26.60
C GLU A 310 -2.91 -5.80 25.27
N LYS A 311 -3.05 -4.86 24.33
CA LYS A 311 -3.45 -5.19 22.96
C LYS A 311 -2.49 -6.24 22.42
N PRO A 312 -2.96 -7.42 22.00
CA PRO A 312 -2.09 -8.44 21.43
C PRO A 312 -1.43 -7.89 20.16
N SER A 313 -0.12 -8.11 20.01
CA SER A 313 0.60 -7.78 18.77
C SER A 313 -0.06 -8.45 17.56
N PHE A 314 0.13 -7.91 16.34
CA PHE A 314 -0.38 -8.54 15.11
C PHE A 314 -0.01 -10.03 15.03
N GLN A 315 1.18 -10.38 15.52
CA GLN A 315 1.63 -11.78 15.61
C GLN A 315 0.83 -12.61 16.61
N ALA A 316 0.50 -12.05 17.78
CA ALA A 316 -0.36 -12.72 18.77
C ALA A 316 -1.82 -12.82 18.30
N ILE A 317 -2.34 -11.83 17.57
CA ILE A 317 -3.68 -11.88 16.92
C ILE A 317 -3.69 -12.93 15.81
N ARG A 318 -2.65 -12.97 14.97
CA ARG A 318 -2.47 -13.98 13.91
C ARG A 318 -2.40 -15.40 14.49
N GLU A 319 -1.62 -15.59 15.55
CA GLU A 319 -1.54 -16.88 16.27
C GLU A 319 -2.85 -17.23 16.98
N ALA A 320 -3.55 -16.24 17.56
CA ALA A 320 -4.85 -16.46 18.20
C ALA A 320 -5.94 -16.81 17.17
N ALA A 321 -5.98 -16.12 16.02
CA ALA A 321 -6.89 -16.42 14.91
C ALA A 321 -6.62 -17.80 14.32
N LEU A 322 -5.34 -18.16 14.14
CA LEU A 322 -4.93 -19.52 13.76
C LEU A 322 -5.37 -20.58 14.79
N ARG A 323 -5.45 -20.23 16.08
CA ARG A 323 -5.87 -21.12 17.18
C ARG A 323 -7.39 -21.16 17.40
N SER A 324 -8.14 -20.11 17.05
CA SER A 324 -9.57 -19.94 17.36
C SER A 324 -10.51 -20.36 16.23
N LEU A 325 -10.00 -20.71 15.05
CA LEU A 325 -10.82 -21.19 13.94
C LEU A 325 -11.57 -22.48 14.33
N PRO A 326 -12.91 -22.53 14.25
CA PRO A 326 -13.64 -23.79 14.16
C PRO A 326 -13.42 -24.34 12.74
N LEU A 327 -12.24 -24.92 12.53
CA LEU A 327 -11.90 -25.59 11.29
C LEU A 327 -12.74 -26.87 11.22
N LYS A 328 -13.69 -26.94 10.27
CA LYS A 328 -13.67 -28.17 9.46
C LYS A 328 -12.23 -28.32 8.98
N PRO A 329 -11.55 -29.44 9.24
CA PRO A 329 -10.12 -29.56 9.00
C PRO A 329 -9.80 -29.04 7.59
N ILE A 330 -9.00 -27.97 7.53
CA ILE A 330 -8.33 -27.60 6.29
C ILE A 330 -7.46 -28.81 5.98
N ASP A 331 -7.65 -29.41 4.81
CA ASP A 331 -6.72 -30.43 4.35
C ASP A 331 -5.46 -29.70 3.88
N ILE A 332 -4.57 -29.43 4.84
CA ILE A 332 -3.30 -28.67 4.69
C ILE A 332 -2.38 -29.34 3.64
N GLY A 333 -2.69 -30.59 3.23
CA GLY A 333 -2.01 -31.29 2.16
C GLY A 333 -2.53 -31.02 0.75
N ASN A 334 -3.52 -30.12 0.54
CA ASN A 334 -4.08 -29.86 -0.78
C ASN A 334 -4.36 -28.36 -1.01
N PRO A 335 -3.47 -27.60 -1.70
CA PRO A 335 -3.66 -26.18 -1.97
C PRO A 335 -4.92 -25.86 -2.81
N ALA A 336 -5.49 -26.84 -3.51
CA ALA A 336 -6.78 -26.66 -4.17
C ALA A 336 -7.89 -26.32 -3.16
N CYS A 337 -7.77 -26.73 -1.89
CA CYS A 337 -8.74 -26.43 -0.84
C CYS A 337 -8.71 -24.95 -0.42
N SER A 338 -7.53 -24.36 -0.20
CA SER A 338 -7.41 -22.95 0.22
C SER A 338 -7.69 -21.99 -0.93
N LEU A 339 -7.20 -22.27 -2.14
CA LEU A 339 -7.54 -21.51 -3.35
C LEU A 339 -9.04 -21.56 -3.67
N ARG A 340 -9.69 -22.71 -3.48
CA ARG A 340 -11.15 -22.84 -3.65
C ARG A 340 -11.92 -22.09 -2.59
N ARG A 341 -11.45 -22.09 -1.34
CA ARG A 341 -12.08 -21.32 -0.27
C ARG A 341 -12.01 -19.82 -0.56
N LEU A 342 -10.85 -19.30 -0.98
CA LEU A 342 -10.70 -17.91 -1.40
C LEU A 342 -11.57 -17.56 -2.61
N TYR A 343 -11.69 -18.47 -3.59
CA TYR A 343 -12.64 -18.30 -4.69
C TYR A 343 -14.09 -18.16 -4.20
N ASN A 344 -14.49 -19.04 -3.27
CA ASN A 344 -15.84 -19.08 -2.73
C ASN A 344 -16.18 -17.84 -1.88
N ILE A 345 -15.18 -17.18 -1.30
CA ILE A 345 -15.33 -15.93 -0.55
C ILE A 345 -15.32 -14.72 -1.50
N LEU A 346 -14.33 -14.63 -2.40
CA LEU A 346 -14.01 -13.38 -3.12
C LEU A 346 -14.65 -13.28 -4.51
N ILE A 347 -14.97 -14.41 -5.15
CA ILE A 347 -15.41 -14.46 -6.56
C ILE A 347 -16.81 -15.02 -6.70
N LYS A 348 -17.07 -16.22 -6.16
CA LYS A 348 -18.37 -16.92 -6.30
C LYS A 348 -19.59 -16.06 -5.99
N PRO A 349 -19.60 -15.23 -4.94
CA PRO A 349 -20.80 -14.44 -4.62
C PRO A 349 -21.10 -13.33 -5.61
N VAL A 350 -20.05 -12.84 -6.28
CA VAL A 350 -20.13 -11.77 -7.28
C VAL A 350 -20.13 -12.31 -8.71
N GLU A 351 -19.89 -13.61 -8.91
CA GLU A 351 -19.76 -14.28 -10.21
C GLU A 351 -20.98 -14.05 -11.10
N ARG A 352 -22.19 -14.00 -10.53
CA ARG A 352 -23.44 -13.71 -11.27
C ARG A 352 -23.47 -12.33 -11.93
N HIS A 353 -22.65 -11.39 -11.45
CA HIS A 353 -22.54 -10.04 -11.99
C HIS A 353 -21.36 -9.88 -12.96
N ILE A 354 -20.53 -10.92 -13.14
CA ILE A 354 -19.40 -10.90 -14.06
C ILE A 354 -19.91 -11.20 -15.48
N GLN A 355 -19.68 -10.27 -16.40
CA GLN A 355 -20.02 -10.40 -17.81
C GLN A 355 -18.77 -10.34 -18.69
N GLY A 356 -18.82 -11.00 -19.84
CA GLY A 356 -17.71 -11.03 -20.80
C GLY A 356 -16.59 -12.01 -20.43
N LYS A 357 -15.42 -11.82 -21.06
CA LYS A 357 -14.25 -12.70 -20.92
C LYS A 357 -13.01 -11.98 -20.38
N LYS A 358 -13.09 -10.67 -20.11
CA LYS A 358 -12.00 -9.88 -19.55
C LYS A 358 -12.36 -9.44 -18.14
N LEU A 359 -11.40 -9.57 -17.23
CA LEU A 359 -11.56 -9.21 -15.83
C LEU A 359 -10.45 -8.24 -15.43
N LEU A 360 -10.82 -7.00 -15.10
CA LEU A 360 -9.92 -6.02 -14.50
C LEU A 360 -10.07 -6.10 -12.98
N ILE A 361 -9.03 -6.49 -12.27
CA ILE A 361 -9.03 -6.64 -10.81
C ILE A 361 -8.21 -5.51 -10.19
N ILE A 362 -8.80 -4.82 -9.22
CA ILE A 362 -8.17 -3.73 -8.48
C ILE A 362 -8.18 -4.10 -6.99
N PRO A 363 -7.15 -4.82 -6.51
CA PRO A 363 -7.07 -5.28 -5.13
C PRO A 363 -6.62 -4.17 -4.17
N GLU A 364 -6.78 -4.40 -2.87
CA GLU A 364 -6.25 -3.54 -1.80
C GLU A 364 -5.57 -4.38 -0.71
N THR A 365 -4.54 -3.82 -0.05
CA THR A 365 -3.86 -4.43 1.12
C THR A 365 -3.31 -5.85 0.82
N PHE A 366 -3.63 -6.85 1.63
CA PHE A 366 -3.17 -8.23 1.48
C PHE A 366 -3.71 -8.90 0.21
N LEU A 367 -4.76 -8.37 -0.43
CA LEU A 367 -5.25 -8.93 -1.69
C LEU A 367 -4.30 -8.69 -2.86
N TYR A 368 -3.31 -7.78 -2.73
CA TYR A 368 -2.27 -7.59 -3.75
C TYR A 368 -1.39 -8.83 -3.93
N SER A 369 -1.17 -9.62 -2.88
CA SER A 369 -0.33 -10.81 -2.94
C SER A 369 -1.11 -12.04 -3.44
N LEU A 370 -2.43 -11.97 -3.52
CA LEU A 370 -3.27 -13.10 -3.94
C LEU A 370 -3.10 -13.39 -5.44
N PRO A 371 -2.68 -14.59 -5.85
CA PRO A 371 -2.67 -14.98 -7.26
C PRO A 371 -4.09 -15.24 -7.76
N PHE A 372 -4.83 -14.19 -8.10
CA PHE A 372 -6.22 -14.29 -8.60
C PHE A 372 -6.35 -15.28 -9.77
N SER A 373 -5.34 -15.36 -10.65
CA SER A 373 -5.30 -16.30 -11.78
C SER A 373 -5.34 -17.78 -11.37
N ALA A 374 -4.87 -18.10 -10.16
CA ALA A 374 -4.80 -19.45 -9.60
C ALA A 374 -6.00 -19.80 -8.72
N LEU A 375 -6.91 -18.85 -8.44
CA LEU A 375 -8.16 -19.18 -7.76
C LEU A 375 -8.95 -20.21 -8.57
N VAL A 376 -9.55 -21.17 -7.88
CA VAL A 376 -10.15 -22.34 -8.50
C VAL A 376 -11.60 -22.50 -8.03
N ASP A 377 -12.51 -22.76 -8.95
CA ASP A 377 -13.91 -22.97 -8.60
C ASP A 377 -14.19 -24.38 -8.05
N ASP A 378 -15.45 -24.65 -7.70
CA ASP A 378 -15.89 -25.96 -7.21
C ASP A 378 -15.72 -27.08 -8.26
N ASN A 379 -15.63 -26.73 -9.55
CA ASN A 379 -15.41 -27.65 -10.68
C ASN A 379 -13.92 -27.84 -11.00
N SER A 380 -13.01 -27.29 -10.19
CA SER A 380 -11.57 -27.34 -10.42
C SER A 380 -11.08 -26.55 -11.65
N VAL A 381 -11.85 -25.54 -12.09
CA VAL A 381 -11.47 -24.64 -13.19
C VAL A 381 -10.82 -23.39 -12.62
N PHE A 382 -9.61 -23.08 -13.11
CA PHE A 382 -8.88 -21.89 -12.69
C PHE A 382 -9.50 -20.61 -13.26
N LEU A 383 -9.45 -19.51 -12.50
CA LEU A 383 -10.01 -18.23 -12.92
C LEU A 383 -9.37 -17.73 -14.23
N SER A 384 -8.08 -17.98 -14.42
CA SER A 384 -7.34 -17.68 -15.65
C SER A 384 -7.79 -18.48 -16.88
N GLN A 385 -8.42 -19.64 -16.69
CA GLN A 385 -9.02 -20.41 -17.79
C GLN A 385 -10.40 -19.85 -18.17
N LYS A 386 -11.09 -19.19 -17.23
CA LYS A 386 -12.38 -18.53 -17.46
C LYS A 386 -12.23 -17.15 -18.09
N TYR A 387 -11.26 -16.37 -17.61
CA TYR A 387 -11.12 -14.95 -17.95
C TYR A 387 -9.69 -14.56 -18.31
N SER A 388 -9.55 -13.59 -19.22
CA SER A 388 -8.33 -12.82 -19.38
C SER A 388 -8.25 -11.79 -18.26
N ILE A 389 -7.29 -11.97 -17.35
CA ILE A 389 -7.20 -11.19 -16.11
C ILE A 389 -6.13 -10.10 -16.27
N GLN A 390 -6.50 -8.87 -15.93
CA GLN A 390 -5.60 -7.74 -15.77
C GLN A 390 -5.69 -7.25 -14.32
N ILE A 391 -4.56 -7.05 -13.66
CA ILE A 391 -4.51 -6.53 -12.29
C ILE A 391 -3.93 -5.11 -12.32
N CYS A 392 -4.54 -4.18 -11.59
CA CYS A 392 -4.11 -2.78 -11.48
C CYS A 392 -4.20 -2.30 -10.03
N THR A 393 -3.40 -1.31 -9.64
CA THR A 393 -3.37 -0.78 -8.27
C THR A 393 -4.46 0.26 -7.97
N SER A 394 -4.92 0.98 -8.99
CA SER A 394 -5.91 2.04 -8.84
C SER A 394 -6.54 2.42 -10.18
N LEU A 395 -7.81 2.85 -10.14
CA LEU A 395 -8.52 3.42 -11.29
C LEU A 395 -7.92 4.77 -11.70
N GLU A 396 -7.61 5.65 -10.74
CA GLU A 396 -6.97 6.94 -10.98
C GLU A 396 -5.64 6.77 -11.73
N THR A 397 -4.79 5.85 -11.27
CA THR A 397 -3.50 5.58 -11.90
C THR A 397 -3.69 5.06 -13.33
N LEU A 398 -4.65 4.16 -13.53
CA LEU A 398 -4.96 3.62 -14.85
C LEU A 398 -5.53 4.69 -15.79
N ALA A 399 -6.39 5.58 -15.29
CA ALA A 399 -6.91 6.72 -16.03
C ALA A 399 -5.77 7.62 -16.52
N ILE A 400 -4.81 7.95 -15.65
CA ILE A 400 -3.61 8.74 -15.99
C ILE A 400 -2.81 8.08 -17.11
N ILE A 401 -2.59 6.76 -17.01
CA ILE A 401 -1.83 6.01 -18.01
C ILE A 401 -2.58 5.92 -19.34
N SER A 402 -3.92 5.78 -19.31
CA SER A 402 -4.76 5.62 -20.50
C SER A 402 -4.81 6.86 -21.40
N GLU A 403 -4.55 8.03 -20.84
CA GLU A 403 -4.54 9.30 -21.57
C GLU A 403 -3.19 9.63 -22.21
N ARG A 404 -2.22 8.72 -22.14
CA ARG A 404 -0.97 8.88 -22.88
C ARG A 404 -1.26 8.99 -24.38
N PRO A 405 -0.67 9.98 -25.07
CA PRO A 405 -0.58 9.95 -26.52
C PRO A 405 0.10 8.63 -26.90
N LYS A 406 -0.57 7.80 -27.69
CA LYS A 406 0.09 6.65 -28.33
C LYS A 406 1.20 7.26 -29.19
N ARG A 407 2.47 7.04 -28.84
CA ARG A 407 3.59 7.55 -29.64
C ARG A 407 3.45 6.98 -31.05
N GLU A 408 3.16 7.82 -32.04
CA GLU A 408 3.26 7.42 -33.43
C GLU A 408 4.74 7.17 -33.77
N PRO A 409 5.07 6.06 -34.44
CA PRO A 409 6.46 5.77 -34.78
C PRO A 409 6.94 6.74 -35.86
N VAL A 410 7.97 7.52 -35.54
CA VAL A 410 8.78 8.18 -36.56
C VAL A 410 9.54 7.08 -37.30
N GLY A 411 9.17 6.79 -38.55
CA GLY A 411 9.95 5.93 -39.45
C GLY A 411 9.60 4.43 -39.50
N GLY A 412 8.35 4.03 -39.24
CA GLY A 412 7.87 2.67 -39.57
C GLY A 412 8.44 1.50 -38.75
N ALA A 413 9.29 1.75 -37.75
CA ALA A 413 9.68 0.75 -36.76
C ALA A 413 8.56 0.53 -35.73
N PRO A 414 8.25 -0.71 -35.31
CA PRO A 414 7.17 -0.99 -34.37
C PRO A 414 7.39 -0.25 -33.03
N VAL A 415 6.30 0.34 -32.52
CA VAL A 415 6.28 1.13 -31.28
C VAL A 415 6.44 0.20 -30.07
N GLY A 416 7.62 0.26 -29.46
CA GLY A 416 7.93 -0.30 -28.13
C GLY A 416 8.31 -1.78 -28.17
N GLY A 417 9.56 -2.08 -27.85
CA GLY A 417 10.03 -3.46 -27.71
C GLY A 417 9.45 -4.13 -26.47
N ALA A 418 9.40 -5.46 -26.46
CA ALA A 418 9.13 -6.22 -25.25
C ALA A 418 10.45 -6.45 -24.48
N LEU A 419 10.45 -6.13 -23.19
CA LEU A 419 11.51 -6.52 -22.26
C LEU A 419 11.07 -7.78 -21.52
N VAL A 420 11.83 -8.85 -21.68
CA VAL A 420 11.54 -10.14 -21.05
C VAL A 420 12.75 -10.53 -20.23
N ILE A 421 12.57 -10.76 -18.93
CA ILE A 421 13.63 -11.11 -17.98
C ILE A 421 13.28 -12.47 -17.37
N GLY A 422 14.23 -13.40 -17.33
CA GLY A 422 14.00 -14.74 -16.80
C GLY A 422 15.21 -15.30 -16.07
N ASN A 423 15.04 -15.76 -14.83
CA ASN A 423 16.11 -16.39 -14.05
C ASN A 423 17.46 -15.64 -14.08
N PRO A 424 17.53 -14.39 -13.57
CA PRO A 424 18.81 -13.70 -13.43
C PRO A 424 19.75 -14.50 -12.51
N LEU A 425 21.02 -14.62 -12.88
CA LEU A 425 22.00 -15.30 -12.02
C LEU A 425 22.50 -14.33 -10.94
N VAL A 426 21.91 -14.41 -9.75
CA VAL A 426 22.18 -13.46 -8.66
C VAL A 426 23.48 -13.78 -7.93
N GLY A 427 23.72 -15.05 -7.61
CA GLY A 427 24.86 -15.48 -6.78
C GLY A 427 24.68 -15.12 -5.30
N ARG A 428 25.79 -15.03 -4.56
CA ARG A 428 25.78 -14.66 -3.12
C ARG A 428 25.67 -13.15 -2.96
N VAL A 429 24.72 -12.69 -2.16
CA VAL A 429 24.47 -11.27 -1.91
C VAL A 429 24.18 -11.03 -0.43
N CYS A 430 24.58 -9.87 0.10
CA CYS A 430 24.27 -9.47 1.48
C CYS A 430 23.05 -8.55 1.49
N ARG A 431 22.01 -8.93 2.24
CA ARG A 431 20.75 -8.18 2.40
C ARG A 431 20.43 -7.98 3.87
N GLY A 432 20.23 -6.73 4.31
CA GLY A 432 19.92 -6.45 5.72
C GLY A 432 21.00 -6.92 6.71
N GLY A 433 22.25 -7.07 6.25
CA GLY A 433 23.33 -7.67 7.04
C GLY A 433 23.37 -9.20 7.06
N LYS A 434 22.43 -9.88 6.38
CA LYS A 434 22.39 -11.34 6.22
C LYS A 434 22.84 -11.74 4.82
N GLU A 435 23.73 -12.71 4.72
CA GLU A 435 24.12 -13.29 3.44
C GLU A 435 23.00 -14.22 2.94
N ILE A 436 22.56 -14.01 1.71
CA ILE A 436 21.58 -14.84 1.03
C ILE A 436 22.16 -15.31 -0.31
N SER A 437 21.78 -16.50 -0.73
CA SER A 437 22.20 -17.09 -2.00
C SER A 437 20.96 -17.63 -2.70
N PRO A 438 20.23 -16.80 -3.48
CA PRO A 438 19.04 -17.24 -4.17
C PRO A 438 19.34 -18.43 -5.08
N CYS A 439 18.50 -19.46 -5.03
CA CYS A 439 18.57 -20.60 -5.95
C CYS A 439 18.34 -20.16 -7.39
N GLU A 440 18.81 -20.95 -8.36
CA GLU A 440 18.40 -20.73 -9.75
C GLU A 440 16.93 -21.09 -9.95
N LEU A 441 16.30 -20.42 -10.91
CA LEU A 441 14.91 -20.59 -11.31
C LEU A 441 14.78 -21.12 -12.76
N PRO A 442 15.14 -22.39 -13.06
CA PRO A 442 15.07 -22.92 -14.43
C PRO A 442 13.67 -22.82 -15.07
N GLY A 443 12.60 -22.91 -14.26
CA GLY A 443 11.23 -22.71 -14.72
C GLY A 443 10.98 -21.29 -15.23
N ALA A 444 11.39 -20.27 -14.45
CA ALA A 444 11.31 -18.86 -14.82
C ALA A 444 12.11 -18.55 -16.10
N GLN A 445 13.24 -19.24 -16.30
CA GLN A 445 14.00 -19.13 -17.55
C GLN A 445 13.20 -19.63 -18.75
N LYS A 446 12.60 -20.82 -18.64
CA LYS A 446 11.77 -21.40 -19.72
C LYS A 446 10.52 -20.55 -19.99
N GLU A 447 9.89 -20.01 -18.95
CA GLU A 447 8.76 -19.09 -19.06
C GLU A 447 9.17 -17.85 -19.87
N ALA A 448 10.25 -17.19 -19.47
CA ALA A 448 10.76 -16.00 -20.14
C ALA A 448 11.16 -16.27 -21.60
N GLU A 449 11.83 -17.38 -21.89
CA GLU A 449 12.19 -17.77 -23.27
C GLU A 449 10.95 -17.99 -24.13
N LYS A 450 9.91 -18.64 -23.57
CA LYS A 450 8.64 -18.86 -24.26
C LYS A 450 7.89 -17.55 -24.49
N VAL A 451 7.80 -16.67 -23.48
CA VAL A 451 7.18 -15.35 -23.60
C VAL A 451 7.92 -14.48 -24.62
N ALA A 452 9.26 -14.51 -24.61
CA ALA A 452 10.08 -13.80 -25.57
C ALA A 452 9.82 -14.27 -27.00
N SER A 453 9.60 -15.57 -27.21
CA SER A 453 9.22 -16.11 -28.52
C SER A 453 7.87 -15.57 -29.02
N TYR A 454 6.87 -15.44 -28.14
CA TYR A 454 5.56 -14.87 -28.49
C TYR A 454 5.62 -13.38 -28.80
N LEU A 455 6.52 -12.65 -28.13
CA LEU A 455 6.69 -11.21 -28.30
C LEU A 455 7.76 -10.85 -29.33
N HIS A 456 8.32 -11.84 -30.03
CA HIS A 456 9.40 -11.67 -31.03
C HIS A 456 10.58 -10.85 -30.49
N THR A 457 10.98 -11.12 -29.24
CA THR A 457 12.11 -10.47 -28.56
C THR A 457 13.09 -11.50 -28.00
N THR A 458 14.17 -11.05 -27.38
CA THR A 458 15.13 -11.92 -26.69
C THR A 458 14.97 -11.75 -25.18
N ALA A 459 14.84 -12.87 -24.47
CA ALA A 459 14.84 -12.86 -23.02
C ALA A 459 16.24 -12.54 -22.48
N LEU A 460 16.33 -11.62 -21.52
CA LEU A 460 17.52 -11.42 -20.70
C LEU A 460 17.51 -12.49 -19.60
N THR A 461 18.38 -13.49 -19.73
CA THR A 461 18.47 -14.59 -18.76
C THR A 461 19.86 -14.72 -18.16
N GLN A 462 19.94 -15.34 -16.97
CA GLN A 462 21.21 -15.65 -16.32
C GLN A 462 22.10 -14.40 -16.18
N HIS A 463 23.38 -14.49 -16.56
CA HIS A 463 24.34 -13.37 -16.54
C HIS A 463 23.94 -12.16 -17.42
N GLN A 464 22.99 -12.31 -18.34
CA GLN A 464 22.57 -11.23 -19.23
C GLN A 464 21.59 -10.25 -18.58
N ALA A 465 20.89 -10.68 -17.53
CA ALA A 465 19.87 -9.90 -16.85
C ALA A 465 20.47 -8.92 -15.83
N THR A 466 21.43 -8.10 -16.26
CA THR A 466 22.09 -7.11 -15.39
C THR A 466 21.25 -5.85 -15.23
N LYS A 467 21.44 -5.12 -14.11
CA LYS A 467 20.76 -3.85 -13.84
C LYS A 467 20.92 -2.84 -14.98
N SER A 468 22.12 -2.69 -15.53
CA SER A 468 22.38 -1.76 -16.65
C SER A 468 21.62 -2.13 -17.93
N ARG A 469 21.56 -3.42 -18.27
CA ARG A 469 20.82 -3.89 -19.45
C ARG A 469 19.31 -3.78 -19.22
N VAL A 470 18.82 -4.18 -18.06
CA VAL A 470 17.39 -4.08 -17.71
C VAL A 470 16.92 -2.63 -17.73
N VAL A 471 17.61 -1.73 -17.04
CA VAL A 471 17.22 -0.30 -16.98
C VAL A 471 17.28 0.38 -18.34
N SER A 472 18.28 0.07 -19.17
CA SER A 472 18.37 0.67 -20.52
C SER A 472 17.26 0.20 -21.47
N HIS A 473 16.73 -1.02 -21.30
CA HIS A 473 15.60 -1.53 -22.07
C HIS A 473 14.24 -1.10 -21.48
N LEU A 474 14.13 -0.97 -20.15
CA LEU A 474 12.91 -0.54 -19.46
C LEU A 474 12.37 0.78 -20.00
N VAL A 475 13.25 1.74 -20.33
CA VAL A 475 12.84 3.06 -20.85
C VAL A 475 12.18 2.98 -22.24
N LYS A 476 12.48 1.93 -23.00
CA LYS A 476 12.01 1.70 -24.38
C LYS A 476 10.88 0.67 -24.45
N ALA A 477 10.64 -0.06 -23.37
CA ALA A 477 9.71 -1.18 -23.35
C ALA A 477 8.25 -0.72 -23.27
N SER A 478 7.39 -1.28 -24.12
CA SER A 478 5.93 -1.15 -24.03
C SER A 478 5.29 -2.30 -23.25
N VAL A 479 5.95 -3.47 -23.27
CA VAL A 479 5.57 -4.68 -22.54
C VAL A 479 6.77 -5.13 -21.73
N ILE A 480 6.54 -5.42 -20.45
CA ILE A 480 7.57 -5.89 -19.52
C ILE A 480 7.10 -7.21 -18.91
N HIS A 481 7.90 -8.26 -19.07
CA HIS A 481 7.72 -9.54 -18.40
C HIS A 481 8.94 -9.80 -17.52
N ILE A 482 8.69 -10.14 -16.26
CA ILE A 482 9.74 -10.40 -15.27
C ILE A 482 9.42 -11.71 -14.56
N ALA A 483 10.29 -12.69 -14.76
CA ALA A 483 10.30 -13.96 -14.06
C ALA A 483 11.64 -14.08 -13.31
N ALA A 484 11.70 -13.56 -12.08
CA ALA A 484 12.91 -13.47 -11.29
C ALA A 484 12.60 -13.53 -9.79
N HIS A 485 13.63 -13.78 -8.98
CA HIS A 485 13.55 -13.56 -7.54
C HIS A 485 13.25 -12.09 -7.23
N GLY A 486 12.51 -11.85 -6.16
CA GLY A 486 12.20 -10.51 -5.70
C GLY A 486 11.83 -10.45 -4.23
N ASP A 487 11.82 -9.23 -3.69
CA ASP A 487 11.42 -8.95 -2.32
C ASP A 487 9.98 -8.42 -2.29
N PRO A 488 9.00 -9.20 -1.78
CA PRO A 488 7.61 -8.75 -1.74
C PRO A 488 7.37 -7.60 -0.76
N SER A 489 8.23 -7.42 0.25
CA SER A 489 8.07 -6.35 1.25
C SER A 489 8.51 -4.98 0.71
N ARG A 490 9.50 -4.99 -0.20
CA ARG A 490 10.13 -3.77 -0.75
C ARG A 490 9.88 -3.57 -2.25
N GLY A 491 9.29 -4.55 -2.92
CA GLY A 491 9.06 -4.52 -4.38
C GLY A 491 10.36 -4.61 -5.18
N GLU A 492 11.39 -5.26 -4.64
CA GLU A 492 12.71 -5.35 -5.26
C GLU A 492 12.78 -6.55 -6.20
N ILE A 493 13.58 -6.44 -7.26
CA ILE A 493 13.80 -7.53 -8.22
C ILE A 493 15.30 -7.81 -8.25
N PHE A 494 15.67 -9.07 -8.03
CA PHE A 494 17.07 -9.48 -8.07
C PHE A 494 17.53 -9.63 -9.52
N LEU A 495 18.67 -9.02 -9.83
CA LEU A 495 19.26 -9.00 -11.16
C LEU A 495 20.69 -9.55 -11.09
N ALA A 496 21.23 -9.96 -12.23
CA ALA A 496 22.58 -10.46 -12.29
C ALA A 496 23.60 -9.35 -12.01
N PRO A 497 24.71 -9.64 -11.30
CA PRO A 497 25.78 -8.68 -11.09
C PRO A 497 26.43 -8.34 -12.43
N ASN A 498 26.99 -7.14 -12.53
CA ASN A 498 27.66 -6.71 -13.76
C ASN A 498 28.96 -7.51 -13.96
N PRO A 499 29.12 -8.25 -15.08
CA PRO A 499 30.33 -9.05 -15.33
C PRO A 499 31.63 -8.22 -15.36
N ASP A 500 31.56 -6.93 -15.65
CA ASP A 500 32.71 -6.03 -15.62
C ASP A 500 33.24 -5.79 -14.19
N LEU A 501 32.42 -6.03 -13.16
CA LEU A 501 32.82 -5.94 -11.75
C LEU A 501 33.41 -7.25 -11.22
N THR A 502 33.20 -8.37 -11.93
CA THR A 502 33.54 -9.72 -11.44
C THR A 502 34.65 -10.41 -12.22
N ARG A 503 35.20 -9.78 -13.28
CA ARG A 503 36.34 -10.31 -14.05
C ARG A 503 37.67 -10.14 -13.29
N ASN A 504 38.06 -11.12 -12.47
CA ASN A 504 39.42 -11.24 -11.91
C ASN A 504 40.02 -9.95 -11.33
N MET A 505 39.21 -9.10 -10.70
CA MET A 505 39.67 -7.89 -10.04
C MET A 505 39.69 -8.13 -8.54
N SER A 506 40.73 -7.66 -7.86
CA SER A 506 40.72 -7.64 -6.41
C SER A 506 39.54 -6.79 -5.91
N VAL A 507 39.01 -7.08 -4.72
CA VAL A 507 37.82 -6.39 -4.18
C VAL A 507 38.00 -4.86 -4.19
N CYS A 508 39.23 -4.36 -3.98
CA CYS A 508 39.57 -2.95 -4.09
C CYS A 508 39.45 -2.38 -5.51
N GLU A 509 39.88 -3.13 -6.53
CA GLU A 509 39.83 -2.65 -7.92
C GLU A 509 38.40 -2.68 -8.47
N ALA A 510 37.59 -3.67 -8.07
CA ALA A 510 36.16 -3.70 -8.38
C ALA A 510 35.44 -2.49 -7.75
N LEU A 511 35.72 -2.20 -6.47
CA LEU A 511 35.19 -1.02 -5.77
C LEU A 511 35.62 0.29 -6.47
N GLN A 512 36.89 0.37 -6.88
CA GLN A 512 37.44 1.54 -7.54
C GLN A 512 36.84 1.75 -8.94
N GLN A 513 36.58 0.67 -9.70
CA GLN A 513 35.89 0.75 -11.00
C GLN A 513 34.41 1.12 -10.84
N SER A 514 33.69 0.57 -9.85
CA SER A 514 32.33 1.03 -9.51
C SER A 514 32.31 2.54 -9.20
N MET A 515 33.26 3.01 -8.39
CA MET A 515 33.37 4.44 -8.07
C MET A 515 33.73 5.31 -9.29
N ILE A 516 34.57 4.83 -10.20
CA ILE A 516 34.93 5.53 -11.45
C ILE A 516 33.74 5.61 -12.40
N LEU A 517 33.00 4.51 -12.59
CA LEU A 517 31.79 4.46 -13.42
C LEU A 517 30.69 5.39 -12.88
N MET A 518 30.49 5.40 -11.55
CA MET A 518 29.54 6.33 -10.92
C MET A 518 29.95 7.79 -11.07
N ARG A 519 31.25 8.11 -11.02
CA ARG A 519 31.77 9.49 -11.17
C ARG A 519 31.84 9.97 -12.62
N GLY A 520 31.97 9.06 -13.58
CA GLY A 520 32.09 9.35 -15.02
C GLY A 520 30.76 9.57 -15.74
N ASN A 521 29.65 9.08 -15.18
CA ASN A 521 28.33 9.25 -15.76
C ASN A 521 27.71 10.60 -15.33
N LYS A 522 27.48 11.50 -16.31
CA LYS A 522 26.95 12.85 -16.07
C LYS A 522 25.56 12.86 -15.41
N GLU A 523 24.78 11.79 -15.56
CA GLU A 523 23.48 11.65 -14.88
C GLU A 523 23.60 11.18 -13.42
N LEU A 524 24.62 10.38 -13.07
CA LEU A 524 24.84 9.85 -11.71
C LEU A 524 25.54 10.85 -10.78
N LYS A 525 26.18 11.88 -11.33
CA LYS A 525 26.89 12.91 -10.57
C LYS A 525 25.97 13.83 -9.74
N SER A 526 24.66 13.84 -10.05
CA SER A 526 23.64 14.68 -9.39
C SER A 526 22.57 13.87 -8.62
N ILE A 527 22.70 12.55 -8.53
CA ILE A 527 21.64 11.69 -7.96
C ILE A 527 21.84 11.54 -6.46
N SER A 528 21.00 12.24 -5.67
CA SER A 528 20.88 12.06 -4.21
C SER A 528 19.62 11.31 -3.77
N LYS A 529 18.61 11.08 -4.62
CA LYS A 529 17.41 10.26 -4.35
C LYS A 529 16.70 9.87 -5.66
N TRP A 530 16.38 8.59 -5.92
CA TRP A 530 15.46 8.19 -7.00
C TRP A 530 14.64 6.91 -6.68
N ALA A 531 13.29 7.05 -6.72
CA ALA A 531 12.21 6.11 -7.12
C ALA A 531 11.96 4.75 -6.38
N PRO A 532 10.72 4.22 -6.37
CA PRO A 532 10.18 3.32 -5.33
C PRO A 532 10.33 1.82 -5.63
N PHE A 533 11.36 1.41 -6.36
CA PHE A 533 11.74 0.00 -6.47
C PHE A 533 13.26 -0.12 -6.54
N TYR A 534 13.83 -0.85 -5.59
CA TYR A 534 15.26 -1.11 -5.49
C TYR A 534 15.62 -2.27 -6.44
N ALA A 535 16.45 -1.99 -7.44
CA ALA A 535 17.19 -3.03 -8.14
C ALA A 535 18.52 -3.23 -7.39
N ILE A 536 18.62 -4.28 -6.58
CA ILE A 536 19.85 -4.64 -5.87
C ILE A 536 20.80 -5.30 -6.88
N GLY A 537 21.99 -4.73 -7.00
CA GLY A 537 23.07 -5.28 -7.82
C GLY A 537 24.44 -4.65 -7.58
N GLU A 538 24.62 -3.75 -6.62
CA GLU A 538 25.91 -3.06 -6.39
C GLU A 538 26.15 -2.69 -4.91
N ASP A 539 25.91 -3.59 -3.96
CA ASP A 539 26.40 -3.42 -2.57
C ASP A 539 27.47 -4.48 -2.25
N VAL A 540 28.72 -4.18 -2.57
CA VAL A 540 29.87 -4.97 -2.08
C VAL A 540 30.23 -4.45 -0.69
N LYS A 541 29.93 -5.22 0.36
CA LYS A 541 30.47 -4.97 1.71
C LYS A 541 31.75 -5.77 1.90
N LEU A 542 32.84 -5.08 2.24
CA LEU A 542 34.11 -5.67 2.66
C LEU A 542 33.92 -6.40 3.98
N THR A 543 34.40 -7.64 4.07
CA THR A 543 34.48 -8.41 5.32
C THR A 543 35.69 -7.96 6.13
N ASP A 544 35.73 -8.29 7.42
CA ASP A 544 36.90 -7.99 8.27
C ASP A 544 38.19 -8.66 7.75
N GLU A 545 38.06 -9.80 7.07
CA GLU A 545 39.17 -10.49 6.41
C GLU A 545 39.68 -9.72 5.18
N ASP A 546 38.77 -9.08 4.42
CA ASP A 546 39.14 -8.20 3.31
C ASP A 546 39.89 -6.95 3.83
N ILE A 547 39.43 -6.36 4.94
CA ILE A 547 40.10 -5.22 5.59
C ILE A 547 41.50 -5.62 6.07
N LYS A 548 41.66 -6.84 6.59
CA LYS A 548 42.94 -7.36 7.05
C LYS A 548 43.93 -7.59 5.90
N GLN A 549 43.48 -8.18 4.78
CA GLN A 549 44.31 -8.33 3.57
C GLN A 549 44.71 -6.99 2.96
N ILE A 550 43.84 -5.98 2.99
CA ILE A 550 44.15 -4.63 2.51
C ILE A 550 45.23 -3.99 3.39
N LYS A 551 45.14 -4.14 4.72
CA LYS A 551 46.15 -3.64 5.65
C LYS A 551 47.50 -4.34 5.45
N GLU A 552 47.52 -5.66 5.29
CA GLU A 552 48.77 -6.42 5.07
C GLU A 552 49.48 -6.02 3.77
N LYS A 553 48.74 -5.75 2.69
CA LYS A 553 49.32 -5.31 1.41
C LYS A 553 49.76 -3.84 1.40
N ALA A 554 49.13 -2.98 2.20
CA ALA A 554 49.46 -1.55 2.30
C ALA A 554 50.79 -1.26 3.01
N PHE A 555 51.31 -2.20 3.81
CA PHE A 555 52.61 -2.06 4.50
C PHE A 555 53.81 -2.61 3.72
N THR A 556 53.62 -3.05 2.47
CA THR A 556 54.68 -3.57 1.59
C THR A 556 55.01 -2.66 0.39
N PHE A 557 54.58 -1.40 0.38
CA PHE A 557 54.96 -0.39 -0.61
C PHE A 557 55.49 0.89 0.03
#